data_AF-A0A4Q6GJP8-F1
#
_entry.id   AF-A0A4Q6GJP8-F1
#
_cell.length_a   1.000
_cell.length_b   1.000
_cell.length_c   1.000
_cell.angle_alpha   90.00
_cell.angle_beta   90.00
_cell.angle_gamma   90.00
#
_symmetry.space_group_name_H-M   'P 1'
#
loop_
_entity.id
_entity.type
_entity.pdbx_description
1 polymer ?
#
loop_
_entity_poly.entity_id
_entity_poly.type
_entity_poly.pdbx_seq_one_letter_code
_entity_poly.pdbx_strand_id
1 'polypeptide(L)' 'MQTDLLHNLNEEQLAAVTLPSQSALILAGAGSGKTRVLTTRIAWLIQTGQVSPAGIMAVTFTNKAAKEMLTRLSS' A
#
# COMPACT_ATOMS: atom_id res chain seq x y z
N MET A 1 -12.15 -8.05 12.99
CA MET A 1 -11.24 -9.14 12.58
C MET A 1 -9.93 -8.50 12.22
N GLN A 2 -8.85 -8.87 12.91
CA GLN A 2 -7.52 -8.31 12.67
C GLN A 2 -7.14 -8.65 11.23
N THR A 3 -6.91 -7.63 10.42
CA THR A 3 -6.92 -7.69 8.95
C THR A 3 -5.71 -8.46 8.45
N ASP A 4 -5.97 -9.58 7.76
CA ASP A 4 -5.00 -10.44 7.07
C ASP A 4 -3.94 -9.63 6.26
N LEU A 5 -4.34 -8.44 5.79
CA LEU A 5 -3.49 -7.46 5.12
C LEU A 5 -2.15 -7.16 5.80
N LEU A 6 -2.12 -7.09 7.13
CA LEU A 6 -0.91 -6.71 7.88
C LEU A 6 -0.04 -7.92 8.23
N HIS A 7 -0.52 -9.14 7.98
CA HIS A 7 0.25 -10.34 8.23
C HIS A 7 1.45 -10.45 7.28
N ASN A 8 2.54 -11.04 7.77
CA ASN A 8 3.78 -11.27 7.02
C ASN A 8 4.45 -9.97 6.49
N LEU A 9 4.19 -8.83 7.12
CA LEU A 9 5.01 -7.62 6.95
C LEU A 9 6.12 -7.65 8.00
N ASN A 10 7.32 -7.20 7.65
CA ASN A 10 8.33 -6.88 8.64
C ASN A 10 8.00 -5.54 9.32
N GLU A 11 8.78 -5.16 10.33
CA GLU A 11 8.53 -3.95 11.13
C GLU A 11 8.54 -2.68 10.28
N GLU A 12 9.47 -2.56 9.32
CA GLU A 12 9.57 -1.37 8.47
C GLU A 12 8.43 -1.26 7.47
N GLN A 13 7.99 -2.39 6.89
CA GLN A 13 6.84 -2.44 6.00
C GLN A 13 5.55 -2.13 6.76
N LEU A 14 5.37 -2.69 7.95
CA LEU A 14 4.23 -2.42 8.82
C LEU A 14 4.16 -0.93 9.18
N ALA A 15 5.29 -0.34 9.57
CA ALA A 15 5.38 1.09 9.85
C ALA A 15 5.00 1.92 8.62
N ALA A 16 5.54 1.60 7.44
CA ALA A 16 5.23 2.32 6.20
C ALA A 16 3.76 2.21 5.79
N VAL A 17 3.13 1.04 5.97
CA VAL A 17 1.71 0.82 5.68
C VAL A 17 0.81 1.63 6.61
N THR A 18 1.16 1.69 7.90
CA THR A 18 0.31 2.27 8.96
C THR A 18 0.61 3.74 9.29
N LEU A 19 1.51 4.39 8.54
CA LEU A 19 1.81 5.83 8.71
C LEU A 19 0.53 6.68 8.77
N PRO A 20 0.47 7.68 9.68
CA PRO A 20 -0.66 8.60 9.78
C PRO A 20 -0.83 9.45 8.51
N SER A 21 -1.91 10.23 8.46
CA SER A 21 -2.21 11.14 7.34
C SER A 21 -1.22 12.32 7.30
N GLN A 22 -0.08 12.09 6.68
CA GLN A 22 0.99 13.06 6.50
C GLN A 22 1.82 12.73 5.25
N SER A 23 2.55 13.72 4.74
CA SER A 23 3.55 13.49 3.70
C SER A 23 4.68 12.59 4.24
N ALA A 24 5.08 11.58 3.46
CA ALA A 24 6.12 10.64 3.84
C ALA A 24 6.99 10.23 2.64
N LEU A 25 8.26 9.94 2.92
CA LEU A 25 9.22 9.39 1.96
C LEU A 25 9.66 8.01 2.45
N ILE A 26 9.43 6.97 1.64
CA ILE A 26 9.87 5.60 1.92
C ILE A 26 11.06 5.27 1.03
N LEU A 27 12.24 5.14 1.64
CA LEU A 27 13.45 4.69 0.96
C LEU A 27 13.51 3.17 0.99
N ALA A 28 13.71 2.54 -0.18
CA ALA A 28 13.56 1.11 -0.30
C ALA A 28 14.43 0.51 -1.42
N GLY A 29 15.26 -0.47 -1.05
CA GLY A 29 16.13 -1.19 -1.97
C GLY A 29 15.39 -2.09 -2.98
N ALA A 30 16.14 -2.69 -3.90
CA ALA A 30 15.60 -3.74 -4.77
C ALA A 30 15.12 -4.94 -3.92
N GLY A 31 14.01 -5.59 -4.33
CA GLY A 31 13.48 -6.76 -3.62
C GLY A 31 12.79 -6.48 -2.27
N SER A 32 12.81 -5.27 -1.73
CA SER A 32 12.28 -4.96 -0.38
C SER A 32 10.75 -4.95 -0.23
N GLY A 33 10.01 -5.32 -1.28
CA GLY A 33 8.55 -5.35 -1.24
C GLY A 33 7.84 -4.00 -1.47
N LYS A 34 8.48 -3.01 -2.12
CA LYS A 34 7.89 -1.68 -2.42
C LYS A 34 6.45 -1.72 -2.93
N THR A 35 6.19 -2.54 -3.94
CA THR A 35 4.85 -2.68 -4.53
C THR A 35 3.85 -3.22 -3.51
N ARG A 36 4.25 -4.22 -2.72
CA ARG A 36 3.42 -4.80 -1.65
C ARG A 36 3.08 -3.74 -0.60
N VAL A 37 4.05 -2.95 -0.15
CA VAL A 37 3.81 -1.85 0.81
C VAL A 37 2.80 -0.84 0.27
N LEU A 38 2.96 -0.40 -0.99
CA LEU A 38 2.05 0.56 -1.61
C LEU A 38 0.63 0.01 -1.72
N THR A 39 0.47 -1.21 -2.23
CA THR A 39 -0.87 -1.83 -2.36
C THR A 39 -1.51 -2.10 -1.01
N THR A 40 -0.73 -2.61 -0.03
CA THR A 40 -1.25 -2.86 1.32
C THR A 40 -1.61 -1.56 2.03
N ARG A 41 -0.86 -0.46 1.85
CA ARG A 41 -1.24 0.86 2.38
C ARG A 41 -2.56 1.36 1.81
N ILE A 42 -2.76 1.26 0.50
CA ILE A 42 -4.02 1.65 -0.14
C ILE A 42 -5.19 0.85 0.43
N ALA A 43 -5.04 -0.49 0.51
CA ALA A 43 -6.06 -1.36 1.08
C ALA A 43 -6.32 -1.03 2.57
N TRP A 44 -5.27 -0.77 3.36
CA TRP A 44 -5.37 -0.39 4.77
C TRP A 44 -6.15 0.92 4.96
N LEU A 45 -5.84 1.96 4.18
CA LEU A 45 -6.54 3.25 4.26
C LEU A 45 -8.03 3.11 3.95
N ILE A 46 -8.39 2.28 2.96
CA ILE A 46 -9.78 2.02 2.57
C ILE A 46 -10.49 1.19 3.66
N GLN A 47 -9.91 0.07 4.09
CA GLN A 47 -10.54 -0.85 5.05
C GLN A 47 -10.72 -0.23 6.44
N THR A 48 -9.82 0.66 6.84
CA THR A 48 -9.93 1.40 8.11
C THR A 48 -10.81 2.65 8.01
N GLY A 49 -11.36 2.94 6.83
CA GLY A 49 -12.24 4.11 6.62
C GLY A 49 -11.52 5.46 6.65
N GLN A 50 -10.19 5.47 6.59
CA GLN A 50 -9.41 6.72 6.58
C GLN A 50 -9.56 7.49 5.27
N VAL A 51 -9.69 6.79 4.14
CA VAL A 51 -9.87 7.39 2.81
C VAL A 51 -10.83 6.54 1.98
N SER A 52 -11.75 7.19 1.25
CA SER A 52 -12.59 6.47 0.28
C SER A 52 -11.76 6.05 -0.94
N PRO A 53 -12.14 5.00 -1.69
CA PRO A 53 -11.41 4.62 -2.90
C PRO A 53 -11.24 5.76 -3.91
N ALA A 54 -12.26 6.62 -4.05
CA ALA A 54 -12.22 7.79 -4.92
C ALA A 54 -11.29 8.92 -4.42
N GLY A 55 -10.87 8.88 -3.15
CA GLY A 55 -9.94 9.83 -2.56
C GLY A 55 -8.46 9.46 -2.73
N ILE A 56 -8.14 8.37 -3.45
CA ILE A 56 -6.77 7.88 -3.63
C ILE A 56 -6.35 8.01 -5.09
N MET A 57 -5.19 8.62 -5.31
CA MET A 57 -4.49 8.61 -6.59
C MET A 57 -3.14 7.90 -6.43
N ALA A 58 -2.94 6.80 -7.17
CA ALA A 58 -1.68 6.07 -7.22
C ALA A 58 -1.07 6.18 -8.62
N VAL A 59 0.22 6.56 -8.69
CA VAL A 59 0.94 6.79 -9.94
C VAL A 59 2.17 5.90 -10.00
N THR A 60 2.47 5.36 -11.17
CA THR A 60 3.65 4.54 -11.44
C THR A 60 4.15 4.79 -12.86
N PHE A 61 5.38 4.39 -13.16
CA PHE A 61 6.05 4.70 -14.43
C PHE A 61 5.47 3.98 -15.65
N THR A 62 4.84 2.81 -15.47
CA THR A 62 4.38 1.99 -16.60
C THR A 62 2.94 1.54 -16.43
N ASN A 63 2.22 1.43 -17.55
CA ASN A 63 0.87 0.87 -17.58
C ASN A 63 0.82 -0.57 -17.06
N LYS A 64 1.90 -1.35 -17.26
CA LYS A 64 2.00 -2.72 -16.74
C LYS A 64 1.97 -2.72 -15.20
N ALA A 65 2.76 -1.87 -14.56
CA ALA A 65 2.78 -1.75 -13.11
C ALA A 65 1.44 -1.24 -12.56
N ALA A 66 0.80 -0.30 -13.25
CA ALA A 66 -0.52 0.21 -12.85
C ALA A 66 -1.58 -0.91 -12.84
N LYS A 67 -1.61 -1.74 -13.89
CA LYS A 67 -2.50 -2.91 -13.98
C LYS A 67 -2.21 -3.93 -12.89
N GLU A 68 -0.93 -4.21 -12.62
CA GLU A 68 -0.55 -5.15 -11.54
C GLU A 68 -1.00 -4.67 -10.16
N MET A 69 -0.82 -3.38 -9.86
CA MET A 69 -1.30 -2.79 -8.60
C MET A 69 -2.83 -2.89 -8.47
N LEU A 70 -3.57 -2.63 -9.55
CA LEU A 70 -5.03 -2.80 -9.61
C LEU A 70 -5.44 -4.24 -9.33
N THR A 71 -4.83 -5.23 -10.00
CA THR A 71 -5.12 -6.65 -9.79
C THR A 71 -4.94 -7.06 -8.33
N ARG A 72 -3.88 -6.59 -7.66
CA ARG A 72 -3.60 -6.88 -6.24
C ARG A 72 -4.61 -6.24 -5.27
N LEU A 73 -5.25 -5.15 -5.66
CA LEU A 73 -6.25 -4.44 -4.83
C LEU A 73 -7.67 -4.98 -5.01
N SER A 74 -7.94 -5.66 -6.13
CA SER A 74 -9.25 -6.24 -6.43
C SER A 74 -9.39 -7.71 -6.02
N SER A 75 -8.29 -8.35 -5.59
CA SER A 75 -8.24 -9.72 -5.06
C SER A 75 -8.30 -9.72 -3.54
#